data_AF-A0A4R0E836-F1
#
_entry.id   AF-A0A4R0E836-F1
#
_cell.length_a   1.000
_cell.length_b   1.000
_cell.length_c   1.000
_cell.angle_alpha   90.00
_cell.angle_beta   90.00
_cell.angle_gamma   90.00
#
_symmetry.space_group_name_H-M   'P 1'
#
loop_
_entity.id
_entity.type
_entity.pdbx_description
1 polymer ?
#
loop_
_entity_poly.entity_id
_entity_poly.type
_entity_poly.pdbx_seq_one_letter_code
_entity_poly.pdbx_strand_id
1 'polypeptide(L)'
;MINTNYVPEWYISPFQHVKYTLARNQLHMDLLFDNMNESDEFLSMGTGAQVDFYQDSAYAIVQIGDTSERTLVEIHGLLLHEAVHVWQRIKQRMGESSPSTEFEAYSIQSIAQDLFAMFEESKGHDQK
;
A
#
# COMPACT_ATOMS: atom_id res chain seq x y z
N MET A 1 -5.43 6.97 -16.00
CA MET A 1 -4.94 5.75 -16.67
C MET A 1 -3.72 5.24 -15.91
N ILE A 2 -3.62 3.92 -15.68
CA ILE A 2 -2.48 3.29 -15.02
C ILE A 2 -1.36 3.13 -16.04
N ASN A 3 -0.12 3.43 -15.66
CA ASN A 3 1.06 3.21 -16.49
C ASN A 3 1.27 1.70 -16.67
N THR A 4 1.21 1.22 -17.91
CA THR A 4 1.42 -0.21 -18.21
C THR A 4 2.86 -0.68 -17.96
N ASN A 5 3.81 0.25 -17.82
CA ASN A 5 5.21 -0.06 -17.50
C ASN A 5 5.53 0.06 -16.01
N TYR A 6 4.55 0.44 -15.18
CA TYR A 6 4.75 0.47 -13.73
C TYR A 6 4.77 -0.95 -13.18
N VAL A 7 5.87 -1.29 -12.50
CA VAL A 7 6.00 -2.53 -11.74
C VAL A 7 6.06 -2.12 -10.27
N PRO A 8 5.15 -2.62 -9.40
CA PRO A 8 5.19 -2.26 -7.99
C PRO A 8 6.51 -2.71 -7.34
N GLU A 9 7.20 -1.78 -6.69
CA GLU A 9 8.40 -2.07 -5.92
C GLU A 9 8.08 -2.22 -4.43
N TRP A 10 8.87 -3.05 -3.74
CA TRP A 10 8.73 -3.26 -2.30
C TRP A 10 9.50 -2.22 -1.51
N TYR A 11 8.79 -1.47 -0.68
CA TYR A 11 9.37 -0.56 0.30
C TYR A 11 9.48 -1.28 1.64
N ILE A 12 10.47 -0.88 2.44
CA ILE A 12 10.69 -1.45 3.77
C ILE A 12 10.25 -0.41 4.79
N SER A 13 9.38 -0.82 5.70
CA SER A 13 8.90 0.06 6.75
C SER A 13 10.03 0.61 7.60
N PRO A 14 9.79 1.75 8.29
CA PRO A 14 10.60 2.09 9.45
C PRO A 14 10.80 0.84 10.33
N PHE A 15 12.03 0.66 10.84
CA PHE A 15 12.46 -0.50 11.66
C PHE A 15 12.47 -1.85 10.93
N GLN A 16 12.19 -1.91 9.62
CA GLN A 16 12.36 -3.11 8.79
C GLN A 16 11.50 -4.32 9.17
N HIS A 17 10.36 -4.10 9.81
CA HIS A 17 9.47 -5.17 10.26
C HIS A 17 8.42 -5.56 9.21
N VAL A 18 8.04 -4.69 8.28
CA VAL A 18 7.07 -5.02 7.22
C VAL A 18 7.55 -4.45 5.90
N LYS A 19 7.43 -5.23 4.83
CA LYS A 19 7.56 -4.73 3.46
C LYS A 19 6.18 -4.35 2.94
N TYR A 20 6.05 -3.22 2.28
CA TYR A 20 4.78 -2.81 1.68
C TYR A 20 4.94 -2.28 0.27
N THR A 21 3.86 -2.33 -0.49
CA THR A 21 3.78 -1.81 -1.86
C THR A 21 2.34 -1.42 -2.20
N LEU A 22 2.16 -0.81 -3.37
CA LEU A 22 0.87 -0.39 -3.92
C LEU A 22 0.55 -1.13 -5.23
N ALA A 23 -0.56 -1.87 -5.23
CA ALA A 23 -1.18 -2.46 -6.41
C ALA A 23 -2.43 -1.65 -6.82
N ARG A 24 -2.70 -1.60 -8.14
CA ARG A 24 -3.81 -0.82 -8.71
C ARG A 24 -4.71 -1.61 -9.65
N ASN A 25 -4.35 -2.86 -9.91
CA ASN A 25 -5.07 -3.78 -10.77
C ASN A 25 -4.55 -5.21 -10.49
N GLN A 26 -5.22 -6.21 -11.08
CA GLN A 26 -4.82 -7.61 -10.96
C GLN A 26 -3.41 -7.88 -11.50
N LEU A 27 -3.00 -7.24 -12.60
CA LEU A 27 -1.65 -7.44 -13.16
C LEU A 27 -0.55 -7.07 -12.15
N HIS A 28 -0.73 -6.00 -11.37
CA HIS A 28 0.21 -5.63 -10.31
C HIS A 28 0.26 -6.71 -9.21
N MET A 29 -0.89 -7.29 -8.84
CA MET A 29 -0.94 -8.40 -7.89
C MET A 29 -0.18 -9.61 -8.43
N ASP A 30 -0.46 -10.02 -9.67
CA ASP A 30 0.15 -11.18 -10.30
C ASP A 30 1.68 -11.05 -10.36
N LEU A 31 2.20 -9.87 -10.73
CA LEU A 31 3.65 -9.57 -10.74
C LEU A 31 4.30 -9.69 -9.35
N LEU A 32 3.57 -9.32 -8.29
CA LEU A 32 4.05 -9.45 -6.92
C LEU A 32 4.03 -10.91 -6.45
N PHE A 33 3.01 -11.66 -6.86
CA PHE A 33 2.78 -13.04 -6.46
C PHE A 33 3.64 -14.08 -7.17
N ASP A 34 4.19 -13.77 -8.36
CA ASP A 34 5.24 -14.57 -9.00
C ASP A 34 6.40 -14.89 -8.03
N ASN A 35 6.61 -14.03 -7.02
CA ASN A 35 7.63 -14.19 -5.99
C ASN A 35 7.13 -14.75 -4.65
N MET A 36 5.83 -15.04 -4.49
CA MET A 36 5.22 -15.37 -3.19
C MET A 36 4.49 -16.71 -3.09
N ASN A 37 4.33 -17.48 -4.18
CA ASN A 37 3.57 -18.76 -4.18
C ASN A 37 2.14 -18.66 -3.64
N GLU A 38 1.57 -17.46 -3.58
CA GLU A 38 0.20 -17.16 -3.17
C GLU A 38 -0.51 -16.47 -4.34
N SER A 39 -1.84 -16.45 -4.37
CA SER A 39 -2.60 -15.71 -5.38
C SER A 39 -3.93 -15.26 -4.80
N ASP A 40 -4.15 -13.95 -4.78
CA ASP A 40 -5.42 -13.34 -4.38
C ASP A 40 -6.00 -12.46 -5.48
N GLU A 41 -7.33 -12.34 -5.45
CA GLU A 41 -8.07 -11.42 -6.29
C GLU A 41 -7.91 -9.98 -5.78
N PHE A 42 -7.56 -9.08 -6.69
CA PHE A 42 -7.46 -7.65 -6.44
C PHE A 42 -8.80 -7.08 -5.99
N LEU A 43 -8.82 -6.38 -4.85
CA LEU A 43 -10.01 -5.81 -4.20
C LEU A 43 -11.12 -6.82 -3.92
N SER A 44 -10.72 -7.98 -3.41
CA SER A 44 -11.63 -9.06 -2.99
C SER A 44 -12.76 -8.62 -2.02
N MET A 45 -12.58 -7.54 -1.25
CA MET A 45 -13.60 -7.02 -0.33
C MET A 45 -14.60 -6.05 -0.97
N GLY A 46 -14.44 -5.69 -2.24
CA GLY A 46 -15.34 -4.78 -2.96
C GLY A 46 -15.31 -3.33 -2.47
N THR A 47 -14.22 -2.91 -1.83
CA THR A 47 -14.02 -1.55 -1.30
C THR A 47 -13.24 -0.66 -2.28
N GLY A 48 -13.17 0.64 -1.98
CA GLY A 48 -12.38 1.59 -2.80
C GLY A 48 -10.87 1.45 -2.63
N ALA A 49 -10.42 0.94 -1.48
CA ALA A 49 -9.06 0.54 -1.18
C ALA A 49 -9.08 -0.57 -0.12
N GLN A 50 -8.03 -1.39 -0.06
CA GLN A 50 -7.82 -2.39 0.99
C GLN A 50 -6.34 -2.66 1.19
N VAL A 51 -5.99 -3.34 2.27
CA VAL A 51 -4.65 -3.91 2.48
C VAL A 51 -4.76 -5.39 2.86
N ASP A 52 -4.03 -6.21 2.12
CA ASP A 52 -3.87 -7.63 2.42
C ASP A 52 -2.46 -7.91 2.96
N PHE A 53 -2.35 -8.89 3.84
CA PHE A 53 -1.11 -9.21 4.54
C PHE A 53 -0.71 -10.65 4.31
N TYR A 54 0.56 -10.86 4.00
CA TYR A 54 1.13 -12.13 3.55
C TYR A 54 2.34 -12.54 4.40
N GLN A 55 2.66 -13.84 4.36
CA GLN A 55 3.81 -14.44 5.05
C GLN A 55 3.93 -14.00 6.52
N ASP A 56 2.97 -14.40 7.35
CA ASP A 56 2.90 -14.00 8.77
C ASP A 56 3.02 -12.47 8.95
N SER A 57 2.32 -11.75 8.08
CA SER A 57 2.26 -10.29 8.06
C SER A 57 3.57 -9.57 7.73
N ALA A 58 4.58 -10.27 7.22
CA ALA A 58 5.83 -9.66 6.81
C ALA A 58 5.70 -8.78 5.56
N TYR A 59 4.66 -9.01 4.77
CA TYR A 59 4.38 -8.27 3.55
C TYR A 59 2.96 -7.71 3.61
N ALA A 60 2.79 -6.48 3.14
CA ALA A 60 1.50 -5.81 3.02
C ALA A 60 1.33 -5.29 1.59
N ILE A 61 0.25 -5.67 0.92
CA ILE A 61 -0.09 -5.15 -0.40
C ILE A 61 -1.28 -4.22 -0.24
N VAL A 62 -1.01 -2.92 -0.33
CA VAL A 62 -2.06 -1.90 -0.38
C VAL A 62 -2.63 -1.90 -1.80
N GLN A 63 -3.95 -1.88 -1.90
CA GLN A 63 -4.68 -1.97 -3.15
C GLN A 63 -5.61 -0.77 -3.25
N ILE A 64 -5.61 -0.08 -4.38
CA ILE A 64 -6.55 1.01 -4.65
C ILE A 64 -7.18 0.85 -6.03
N GLY A 65 -8.50 0.85 -6.05
CA GLY A 65 -9.28 0.54 -7.25
C GLY A 65 -9.37 1.67 -8.25
N ASP A 66 -10.49 1.71 -8.97
CA ASP A 66 -10.73 2.80 -9.90
C ASP A 66 -10.81 4.14 -9.17
N THR A 67 -10.04 5.10 -9.70
CA THR A 67 -9.91 6.44 -9.17
C THR A 67 -10.37 7.51 -10.16
N SER A 68 -11.02 7.15 -11.27
CA SER A 68 -11.42 8.12 -12.31
C SER A 68 -12.38 9.20 -11.79
N GLU A 69 -13.30 8.81 -10.90
CA GLU A 69 -14.32 9.67 -10.31
C GLU A 69 -13.92 10.25 -8.94
N ARG A 70 -12.64 10.10 -8.54
CA ARG A 70 -12.15 10.56 -7.23
C ARG A 70 -11.19 11.73 -7.41
N THR A 71 -11.32 12.71 -6.54
CA THR A 71 -10.33 13.78 -6.40
C THR A 71 -9.03 13.24 -5.81
N LEU A 72 -7.92 13.95 -6.05
CA LEU A 72 -6.62 13.58 -5.47
C LEU A 72 -6.65 13.56 -3.93
N VAL A 73 -7.45 14.43 -3.31
CA VAL A 73 -7.64 14.47 -1.85
C VAL A 73 -8.32 13.20 -1.35
N GLU A 74 -9.37 12.73 -2.04
CA GLU A 74 -10.06 11.48 -1.66
C GLU A 74 -9.15 10.26 -1.84
N ILE A 75 -8.34 10.25 -2.91
CA ILE A 75 -7.35 9.20 -3.16
C ILE A 75 -6.30 9.17 -2.04
N HIS A 76 -5.70 10.31 -1.72
CA HIS A 76 -4.74 10.39 -0.61
C HIS A 76 -5.39 10.04 0.73
N GLY A 77 -6.67 10.37 0.93
CA GLY A 77 -7.43 9.96 2.11
C GLY A 77 -7.56 8.45 2.24
N LEU A 78 -7.86 7.74 1.15
CA LEU A 78 -7.90 6.27 1.13
C LEU A 78 -6.51 5.67 1.39
N LEU A 79 -5.47 6.17 0.72
CA LEU A 79 -4.12 5.65 0.92
C LEU A 79 -3.60 5.91 2.35
N LEU A 80 -3.95 7.04 2.96
CA LEU A 80 -3.67 7.31 4.37
C LEU A 80 -4.40 6.33 5.29
N HIS A 81 -5.65 5.99 4.98
CA HIS A 81 -6.40 4.99 5.74
C HIS A 81 -5.69 3.64 5.74
N GLU A 82 -5.27 3.16 4.58
CA GLU A 82 -4.52 1.90 4.48
C GLU A 82 -3.13 1.99 5.13
N ALA A 83 -2.46 3.15 5.09
CA ALA A 83 -1.20 3.38 5.81
C ALA A 83 -1.35 3.17 7.33
N VAL A 84 -2.49 3.57 7.90
CA VAL A 84 -2.82 3.31 9.32
C VAL A 84 -2.91 1.80 9.59
N HIS A 85 -3.53 1.02 8.70
CA HIS A 85 -3.59 -0.43 8.84
C HIS A 85 -2.21 -1.10 8.73
N VAL A 86 -1.35 -0.65 7.81
CA VAL A 86 0.04 -1.12 7.72
C VAL A 86 0.79 -0.84 9.03
N TRP A 87 0.69 0.38 9.56
CA TRP A 87 1.29 0.74 10.85
C TRP A 87 0.78 -0.13 12.01
N GLN A 88 -0.54 -0.34 12.10
CA GLN A 88 -1.13 -1.21 13.13
C GLN A 88 -0.51 -2.61 13.10
N ARG A 89 -0.22 -3.14 11.90
CA ARG A 89 0.45 -4.43 11.77
C ARG A 89 1.93 -4.38 12.14
N ILE A 90 2.67 -3.35 11.72
CA ILE A 90 4.06 -3.14 12.13
C ILE A 90 4.17 -3.14 13.65
N LYS A 91 3.31 -2.37 14.32
CA LYS A 91 3.23 -2.29 15.78
C LYS A 91 3.03 -3.66 16.44
N GLN A 92 2.13 -4.48 15.89
CA GLN A 92 1.92 -5.85 16.34
C GLN A 92 3.18 -6.71 16.17
N ARG A 93 3.86 -6.65 15.02
CA ARG A 93 5.09 -7.43 14.76
C ARG A 93 6.27 -7.01 15.63
N MET A 94 6.37 -5.73 15.97
CA MET A 94 7.38 -5.21 16.89
C MET A 94 7.16 -5.69 18.33
N GLY A 95 5.96 -6.20 18.66
CA GLY A 95 5.56 -6.45 20.05
C GLY A 95 5.41 -5.17 20.87
N GLU A 96 5.28 -4.01 20.22
CA GLU A 96 5.13 -2.72 20.88
C GLU A 96 3.65 -2.45 21.17
N SER A 97 3.33 -2.12 22.41
CA SER A 97 1.95 -1.92 22.88
C SER A 97 1.62 -0.46 23.16
N SER A 98 2.63 0.38 23.39
CA SER A 98 2.49 1.79 23.74
C SER A 98 3.61 2.62 23.07
N PRO A 99 3.62 2.70 21.72
CA PRO A 99 4.56 3.59 21.03
C PRO A 99 4.32 5.05 21.46
N SER A 100 5.35 5.90 21.35
CA SER A 100 5.14 7.33 21.59
C SER A 100 4.22 7.92 20.52
N THR A 101 3.49 8.98 20.87
CA THR A 101 2.55 9.65 19.95
C THR A 101 3.25 10.19 18.71
N GLU A 102 4.45 10.78 18.88
CA GLU A 102 5.28 11.25 17.77
C GLU A 102 5.75 10.08 16.91
N PHE A 103 6.16 8.98 17.54
CA PHE A 103 6.64 7.81 16.83
C PHE A 103 5.57 7.21 15.91
N GLU A 104 4.33 7.10 16.41
CA GLU A 104 3.18 6.68 15.63
C GLU A 104 2.87 7.67 14.49
N ALA A 105 2.85 8.97 14.78
CA ALA A 105 2.58 10.01 13.79
C ALA A 105 3.58 9.98 12.62
N TYR A 106 4.89 9.95 12.91
CA TYR A 106 5.93 9.90 11.87
C TYR A 106 5.89 8.60 11.07
N SER A 107 5.58 7.48 11.70
CA SER A 107 5.51 6.19 11.00
C SER A 107 4.36 6.17 10.00
N ILE A 108 3.17 6.62 10.41
CA ILE A 108 2.00 6.73 9.51
C ILE A 108 2.29 7.75 8.40
N GLN A 109 2.87 8.89 8.74
CA GLN A 109 3.23 9.92 7.75
C GLN A 109 4.17 9.35 6.68
N SER A 110 5.23 8.63 7.08
CA SER A 110 6.21 8.05 6.15
C SER A 110 5.54 7.05 5.20
N ILE A 111 4.76 6.11 5.72
CA ILE A 111 4.08 5.09 4.90
C ILE A 111 3.10 5.76 3.93
N ALA A 112 2.33 6.74 4.40
CA ALA A 112 1.38 7.46 3.56
C ALA A 112 2.08 8.23 2.43
N GLN A 113 3.19 8.93 2.73
CA GLN A 113 3.98 9.64 1.73
C GLN A 113 4.54 8.71 0.67
N ASP A 114 5.03 7.53 1.05
CA ASP A 114 5.49 6.52 0.10
C ASP A 114 4.33 6.04 -0.79
N LEU A 115 3.17 5.74 -0.22
CA LEU A 115 2.00 5.31 -0.98
C LEU A 115 1.50 6.40 -1.95
N PHE A 116 1.58 7.68 -1.55
CA PHE A 116 1.24 8.79 -2.44
C PHE A 116 2.22 8.88 -3.61
N ALA A 117 3.52 8.69 -3.36
CA ALA A 117 4.55 8.68 -4.39
C ALA A 117 4.36 7.51 -5.36
N MET A 118 4.17 6.29 -4.85
CA MET A 118 3.86 5.10 -5.66
C MET A 118 2.60 5.30 -6.51
N PHE A 119 1.57 5.94 -5.94
CA PHE A 119 0.36 6.25 -6.69
C PHE A 119 0.65 7.20 -7.84
N GLU A 120 1.45 8.24 -7.63
CA GLU A 120 1.86 9.18 -8.67
C GLU A 120 2.68 8.51 -9.77
N GLU A 121 3.70 7.72 -9.38
CA GLU A 121 4.57 6.97 -10.30
C GLU A 121 3.79 5.95 -11.14
N SER A 122 2.74 5.37 -10.56
CA SER A 122 1.85 4.42 -11.27
C SER A 122 0.92 5.10 -12.28
N LYS A 123 0.81 6.43 -12.31
CA LYS A 123 0.02 7.12 -13.34
C LYS A 123 0.79 7.09 -14.66
N GLY A 124 0.09 6.74 -15.75
CA GLY A 124 0.67 6.88 -17.09
C GLY A 124 0.97 8.34 -17.37
N HIS A 125 2.20 8.67 -17.78
CA HIS A 125 2.54 9.98 -18.33
C HIS A 125 1.91 10.16 -19.72
N ASP A 126 0.59 10.23 -19.80
CA ASP A 126 -0.06 10.86 -20.94
C ASP A 126 -0.07 12.37 -20.66
N GLN A 127 1.09 12.99 -20.91
CA GLN A 127 1.19 14.45 -20.98
C GLN A 127 0.25 14.92 -22.09
N LYS A 128 -0.80 15.65 -21.70
CA LYS A 128 -1.56 16.51 -22.61
C LYS A 128 -0.67 17.63 -23.13
#